data_AF-S3CVI0-F1
#
_entry.id   AF-S3CVI0-F1
#
_cell.length_a   1.000
_cell.length_b   1.000
_cell.length_c   1.000
_cell.angle_alpha   90.00
_cell.angle_beta   90.00
_cell.angle_gamma   90.00
#
_symmetry.space_group_name_H-M   'P 1'
#
loop_
_entity.id
_entity.type
_entity.pdbx_description
1 polymer ?
#
loop_
_entity_poly.entity_id
_entity_poly.type
_entity_poly.pdbx_seq_one_letter_code
_entity_poly.pdbx_strand_id
1 'polypeptide(L)'
;MPAVIPRPFKLLEELEEGEKGSGDTYTSLGLADGDDMQMVNWNGTILGPPHSVHENRIYSLRIIAPLPNPNKKTAQYPKGTPGYPVERPEVYFVNQINLPCVNPETGFVNQEQLAGVENWSQNLSMSRILIALRNSMGLPANKKRPQPAEGSTYKQ
;
A
#
# COMPACT_ATOMS: atom_id res chain seq x y z
N MET A 1 -10.99 16.18 21.60
CA MET A 1 -9.84 15.54 20.95
C MET A 1 -10.31 14.16 20.50
N PRO A 2 -10.32 13.83 19.20
CA PRO A 2 -10.69 12.47 18.80
C PRO A 2 -9.69 11.48 19.42
N ALA A 3 -10.20 10.36 19.92
CA ALA A 3 -9.37 9.34 20.55
C ALA A 3 -8.40 8.74 19.51
N VAL A 4 -7.11 8.75 19.81
CA VAL A 4 -6.08 8.14 18.96
C VAL A 4 -6.15 6.62 19.17
N ILE A 5 -6.54 5.89 18.12
CA ILE A 5 -6.55 4.42 18.16
C ILE A 5 -5.09 3.95 18.24
N PRO A 6 -4.72 3.13 19.25
CA PRO A 6 -3.35 2.63 19.33
C PRO A 6 -3.01 1.75 18.12
N ARG A 7 -1.76 1.83 17.65
CA ARG A 7 -1.26 1.11 16.47
C ARG A 7 -1.67 -0.37 16.41
N PRO A 8 -1.54 -1.18 17.47
CA PRO A 8 -1.92 -2.60 17.40
C PRO A 8 -3.41 -2.80 17.10
N PHE A 9 -4.29 -1.99 17.68
CA PHE A 9 -5.73 -2.07 17.41
C PHE A 9 -6.05 -1.66 15.97
N LYS A 10 -5.39 -0.63 15.45
CA LYS A 10 -5.59 -0.21 14.06
C LYS A 10 -5.16 -1.29 13.07
N LEU A 11 -4.02 -1.94 13.34
CA LEU A 11 -3.50 -3.02 12.49
C LEU A 11 -4.35 -4.30 12.60
N LEU A 12 -4.85 -4.64 13.78
CA LEU A 12 -5.78 -5.76 13.93
C LEU A 12 -7.10 -5.52 13.20
N GLU A 13 -7.64 -4.30 13.27
CA GLU A 13 -8.83 -3.90 12.50
C GLU A 13 -8.59 -4.10 10.99
N GLU A 14 -7.43 -3.67 10.47
CA GLU A 14 -7.10 -3.84 9.05
C GLU A 14 -6.84 -5.29 8.65
N LEU A 15 -6.31 -6.12 9.57
CA LEU A 15 -6.16 -7.56 9.34
C LEU A 15 -7.53 -8.23 9.24
N GLU A 16 -8.43 -7.91 10.17
CA GLU A 16 -9.78 -8.46 10.19
C GLU A 16 -10.58 -8.04 8.94
N GLU A 17 -10.46 -6.80 8.50
CA GLU A 17 -11.02 -6.33 7.22
C GLU A 17 -10.42 -7.06 6.01
N GLY A 18 -9.11 -7.34 6.04
CA GLY A 18 -8.41 -8.11 5.01
C GLY A 18 -8.90 -9.56 4.91
N GLU A 19 -9.08 -10.24 6.04
CA GLU A 19 -9.49 -11.66 6.12
C GLU A 19 -10.98 -11.86 5.83
N LYS A 20 -11.85 -10.96 6.29
CA LYS A 20 -13.28 -11.01 5.98
C LYS A 20 -13.57 -10.68 4.52
N GLY A 21 -12.59 -10.08 3.84
CA GLY A 21 -12.75 -9.45 2.55
C GLY A 21 -13.36 -8.07 2.72
N SER A 22 -12.62 -7.05 2.29
CA SER A 22 -13.21 -5.77 1.94
C SER A 22 -14.35 -6.03 0.95
N GLY A 23 -15.48 -5.32 1.05
CA GLY A 23 -16.54 -5.39 0.04
C GLY A 23 -16.05 -5.05 -1.38
N ASP A 24 -14.81 -4.59 -1.52
CA ASP A 24 -14.06 -4.52 -2.77
C ASP A 24 -13.39 -5.86 -3.13
N THR A 25 -13.98 -6.58 -4.09
CA THR A 25 -13.47 -7.87 -4.60
C THR A 25 -12.15 -7.75 -5.37
N TYR A 26 -11.68 -6.53 -5.66
CA TYR A 26 -10.53 -6.31 -6.54
C TYR A 26 -9.23 -6.01 -5.80
N THR A 27 -9.26 -5.85 -4.47
CA THR A 27 -8.06 -5.62 -3.67
C THR A 27 -8.09 -6.50 -2.43
N SER A 28 -6.94 -7.07 -2.06
CA SER A 28 -6.78 -7.79 -0.80
C SER A 28 -5.55 -7.30 -0.04
N LEU A 29 -5.60 -7.45 1.27
CA LEU A 29 -4.55 -7.04 2.20
C LEU A 29 -4.38 -8.16 3.24
N GLY A 30 -3.14 -8.51 3.56
CA GLY A 30 -2.85 -9.48 4.61
C GLY A 30 -1.42 -9.33 5.14
N LEU A 31 -1.11 -9.98 6.26
CA LEU A 31 0.25 -10.00 6.79
C LEU A 31 1.19 -10.76 5.86
N ALA A 32 2.43 -10.28 5.75
CA ALA A 32 3.47 -10.99 5.02
C ALA A 32 4.04 -12.17 5.82
N ASP A 33 4.07 -12.04 7.14
CA ASP A 33 4.49 -13.06 8.09
C ASP A 33 3.45 -13.15 9.21
N GLY A 34 2.83 -14.32 9.38
CA GLY A 34 1.81 -14.56 10.40
C GLY A 34 2.38 -14.57 11.83
N ASP A 35 3.69 -14.75 11.98
CA ASP A 35 4.37 -14.73 13.27
C ASP A 35 4.85 -13.31 13.64
N ASP A 36 4.70 -12.32 12.75
CA ASP A 36 5.06 -10.92 13.00
C ASP A 36 4.06 -10.26 13.97
N MET A 37 4.32 -10.39 15.27
CA MET A 37 3.55 -9.74 16.33
C MET A 37 3.55 -8.21 16.22
N GLN A 38 4.52 -7.62 15.52
CA GLN A 38 4.58 -6.19 15.31
C GLN A 38 3.78 -5.74 14.08
N MET A 39 3.27 -6.66 13.25
CA MET A 39 2.43 -6.38 12.08
C MET A 39 3.04 -5.28 11.20
N VAL A 40 4.34 -5.40 10.92
CA VAL A 40 5.12 -4.41 10.17
C VAL A 40 5.00 -4.67 8.68
N ASN A 41 5.13 -5.93 8.27
CA ASN A 41 5.16 -6.30 6.86
C ASN A 41 3.82 -6.85 6.41
N TRP A 42 3.29 -6.26 5.34
CA TRP A 42 2.00 -6.58 4.76
C TRP A 42 2.13 -6.84 3.27
N ASN A 43 1.31 -7.76 2.78
CA ASN A 43 1.13 -8.03 1.37
C ASN A 43 -0.20 -7.46 0.90
N GLY A 44 -0.15 -6.66 -0.15
CA GLY A 44 -1.33 -6.17 -0.86
C GLY A 44 -1.44 -6.84 -2.22
N THR A 45 -2.66 -7.09 -2.68
CA THR A 45 -2.92 -7.54 -4.05
C THR A 45 -3.94 -6.62 -4.70
N ILE A 46 -3.72 -6.27 -5.97
CA ILE A 46 -4.65 -5.51 -6.80
C ILE A 46 -4.92 -6.29 -8.08
N LEU A 47 -6.20 -6.58 -8.34
CA LEU A 47 -6.68 -7.02 -9.64
C LEU A 47 -6.92 -5.79 -10.51
N GLY A 48 -6.23 -5.73 -11.64
CA GLY A 48 -6.25 -4.56 -12.52
C GLY A 48 -7.65 -4.25 -13.05
N PRO A 49 -7.97 -2.96 -13.25
CA PRO A 49 -9.32 -2.55 -13.67
C PRO A 49 -9.68 -3.07 -15.07
N PRO A 50 -10.96 -3.40 -15.31
CA PRO A 50 -11.42 -3.85 -16.62
C PRO A 50 -11.27 -2.76 -17.68
N HIS A 51 -11.26 -3.14 -18.96
CA HIS A 51 -11.12 -2.23 -20.10
C HIS A 51 -9.85 -1.37 -20.05
N SER A 52 -8.77 -1.93 -19.51
CA SER A 52 -7.47 -1.29 -19.40
C SER A 52 -6.34 -2.26 -19.76
N VAL A 53 -5.15 -1.73 -19.99
CA VAL A 53 -3.91 -2.52 -20.12
C VAL A 53 -3.56 -3.37 -18.88
N HIS A 54 -4.24 -3.10 -17.77
CA HIS A 54 -4.09 -3.81 -16.50
C HIS A 54 -5.12 -4.93 -16.34
N GLU A 55 -6.10 -5.05 -17.25
CA GLU A 55 -7.15 -6.06 -17.18
C GLU A 55 -6.55 -7.47 -17.14
N ASN A 56 -7.14 -8.33 -16.29
CA ASN A 56 -6.68 -9.70 -16.01
C ASN A 56 -5.27 -9.82 -15.40
N ARG A 57 -4.61 -8.72 -15.04
CA ARG A 57 -3.33 -8.76 -14.34
C ARG A 57 -3.52 -8.67 -12.83
N ILE A 58 -2.77 -9.50 -12.11
CA ILE A 58 -2.67 -9.46 -10.65
C ILE A 58 -1.36 -8.79 -10.27
N TYR A 59 -1.44 -7.72 -9.49
CA TYR A 59 -0.29 -7.00 -8.97
C TYR A 59 -0.15 -7.26 -7.47
N SER A 60 1.00 -7.82 -7.08
CA SER A 60 1.43 -7.94 -5.69
C SER A 60 2.19 -6.69 -5.26
N LEU A 61 1.93 -6.26 -4.03
CA LEU A 61 2.54 -5.10 -3.39
C LEU A 61 3.05 -5.52 -2.02
N ARG A 62 4.18 -4.93 -1.61
CA ARG A 62 4.72 -4.99 -0.26
C ARG A 62 4.43 -3.67 0.42
N ILE A 63 3.82 -3.74 1.59
CA ILE A 63 3.44 -2.59 2.40
C ILE A 63 4.16 -2.71 3.74
N ILE A 64 4.77 -1.62 4.19
CA ILE A 64 5.52 -1.56 5.45
C ILE A 64 4.82 -0.55 6.36
N ALA A 65 4.23 -1.02 7.45
CA ALA A 65 3.65 -0.20 8.50
C ALA A 65 4.75 0.27 9.47
N PRO A 66 5.20 1.54 9.39
CA PRO A 66 6.36 2.02 10.16
C PRO A 66 6.16 1.84 11.65
N LEU A 67 7.23 1.39 12.31
CA LEU A 67 7.28 1.33 13.78
C LEU A 67 7.52 2.73 14.36
N PRO A 68 6.96 3.03 15.54
CA PRO A 68 7.36 4.21 16.29
C PRO A 68 8.85 4.13 16.63
N ASN A 69 9.59 5.21 16.39
CA ASN A 69 11.01 5.29 16.68
C ASN A 69 11.31 6.38 17.71
N PRO A 70 11.16 6.09 19.02
CA PRO A 70 11.34 7.09 20.07
C PRO A 70 12.83 7.44 20.32
N ASN A 71 13.76 6.52 20.03
CA ASN A 71 15.05 6.52 20.73
C ASN A 71 16.30 6.65 19.84
N LYS A 72 16.27 6.37 18.53
CA LYS A 72 17.49 6.46 17.69
C LYS A 72 17.20 6.59 16.19
N LYS A 73 17.85 7.51 15.48
CA LYS A 73 17.78 7.56 14.00
C LYS A 73 18.23 6.21 13.43
N THR A 74 17.33 5.46 12.80
CA THR A 74 17.69 4.31 11.98
C THR A 74 17.88 4.78 10.53
N ALA A 75 18.51 3.95 9.69
CA ALA A 75 18.63 4.26 8.26
C ALA A 75 17.26 4.44 7.60
N GLN A 76 16.23 3.78 8.14
CA GLN A 76 14.87 3.76 7.59
C GLN A 76 13.93 4.81 8.23
N TYR A 77 14.07 5.09 9.53
CA TYR A 77 13.16 6.02 10.25
C TYR A 77 13.92 7.04 11.12
N PRO A 78 13.65 8.36 10.95
CA PRO A 78 14.18 9.40 11.82
C PRO A 78 13.84 9.19 13.30
N LYS A 79 14.63 9.79 14.19
CA LYS A 79 14.27 9.86 15.61
C LYS A 79 12.99 10.66 15.76
N GLY A 80 12.01 10.13 16.48
CA GLY A 80 10.72 10.76 16.71
C GLY A 80 9.64 10.37 15.70
N THR A 81 9.88 9.40 14.80
CA THR A 81 8.83 8.86 13.94
C THR A 81 7.67 8.32 14.80
N PRO A 82 6.44 8.84 14.62
CA PRO A 82 5.29 8.42 15.44
C PRO A 82 4.81 7.01 15.09
N GLY A 83 5.17 6.49 13.91
CA GLY A 83 4.77 5.19 13.41
C GLY A 83 3.35 5.19 12.86
N TYR A 84 2.94 4.07 12.28
CA TYR A 84 1.59 3.87 11.77
C TYR A 84 0.56 3.88 12.92
N PRO A 85 -0.66 4.45 12.76
CA PRO A 85 -1.23 5.07 11.56
C PRO A 85 -0.96 6.58 11.43
N VAL A 86 -0.25 7.20 12.37
CA VAL A 86 0.05 8.64 12.31
C VAL A 86 0.95 8.95 11.11
N GLU A 87 2.01 8.15 10.95
CA GLU A 87 2.84 8.12 9.77
C GLU A 87 2.23 7.19 8.71
N ARG A 88 2.31 7.57 7.44
CA ARG A 88 1.81 6.74 6.34
C ARG A 88 2.68 5.48 6.15
N PRO A 89 2.10 4.37 5.70
CA PRO A 89 2.88 3.16 5.41
C PRO A 89 3.69 3.38 4.14
N GLU A 90 4.81 2.67 4.01
CA GLU A 90 5.54 2.63 2.73
C GLU A 90 4.93 1.56 1.83
N VAL A 91 4.83 1.83 0.53
CA VAL A 91 4.22 0.89 -0.43
C VAL A 91 5.16 0.71 -1.61
N TYR A 92 5.40 -0.55 -1.96
CA TYR A 92 6.25 -0.96 -3.06
C TYR A 92 5.49 -1.97 -3.91
N PHE A 93 5.46 -1.78 -5.22
CA PHE A 93 5.08 -2.85 -6.11
C PHE A 93 6.14 -3.95 -6.11
N VAL A 94 5.68 -5.21 -6.07
CA VAL A 94 6.53 -6.38 -6.33
C VAL A 94 6.58 -6.61 -7.84
N ASN A 95 5.42 -6.60 -8.51
CA ASN A 95 5.32 -6.71 -9.96
C ASN A 95 5.61 -5.37 -10.64
N GLN A 96 6.34 -5.36 -11.74
CA GLN A 96 6.60 -4.13 -12.48
C GLN A 96 5.32 -3.54 -13.05
N ILE A 97 5.18 -2.22 -12.89
CA ILE A 97 4.05 -1.45 -13.40
C ILE A 97 4.55 -0.12 -13.92
N ASN A 98 3.98 0.33 -15.04
CA ASN A 98 4.21 1.67 -15.56
C ASN A 98 3.06 2.58 -15.14
N LEU A 99 3.25 3.32 -14.04
CA LEU A 99 2.28 4.26 -13.47
C LEU A 99 3.02 5.52 -12.99
N PRO A 100 2.49 6.75 -13.18
CA PRO A 100 3.22 7.97 -12.85
C PRO A 100 3.67 8.07 -11.38
N CYS A 101 2.87 7.53 -10.46
CA CYS A 101 3.15 7.55 -9.04
C CYS A 101 4.06 6.41 -8.57
N VAL A 102 4.65 5.63 -9.48
CA VAL A 102 5.50 4.48 -9.14
C VAL A 102 6.90 4.71 -9.70
N ASN A 103 7.90 4.54 -8.84
CA ASN A 103 9.30 4.60 -9.26
C ASN A 103 9.61 3.41 -10.19
N PRO A 104 10.11 3.65 -11.41
CA PRO A 104 10.31 2.59 -12.41
C PRO A 104 11.50 1.65 -12.10
N GLU A 105 12.36 2.00 -11.13
CA GLU A 105 13.51 1.18 -10.74
C GLU A 105 13.22 0.37 -9.48
N THR A 106 12.52 0.96 -8.50
CA THR A 106 12.33 0.36 -7.17
C THR A 106 10.92 -0.14 -6.89
N GLY A 107 9.94 0.28 -7.69
CA GLY A 107 8.52 0.01 -7.44
C GLY A 107 7.92 0.83 -6.30
N PHE A 108 8.68 1.76 -5.70
CA PHE A 108 8.19 2.63 -4.63
C PHE A 108 7.04 3.51 -5.10
N VAL A 109 5.98 3.60 -4.29
CA VAL A 109 4.78 4.38 -4.59
C VAL A 109 4.86 5.75 -3.93
N ASN A 110 4.86 6.80 -4.75
CA ASN A 110 4.62 8.16 -4.29
C ASN A 110 3.12 8.38 -4.03
N GLN A 111 2.71 8.20 -2.78
CA GLN A 111 1.32 8.32 -2.35
C GLN A 111 0.76 9.75 -2.38
N GLU A 112 1.61 10.78 -2.42
CA GLU A 112 1.17 12.18 -2.56
C GLU A 112 0.52 12.45 -3.92
N GLN A 113 0.79 11.59 -4.91
CA GLN A 113 0.21 11.67 -6.25
C GLN A 113 -1.08 10.84 -6.39
N LEU A 114 -1.56 10.21 -5.32
CA LEU A 114 -2.75 9.38 -5.32
C LEU A 114 -3.95 10.11 -4.71
N ALA A 115 -4.97 10.35 -5.52
CA ALA A 115 -6.21 10.97 -5.07
C ALA A 115 -6.94 10.11 -4.02
N GLY A 116 -7.38 10.75 -2.93
CA GLY A 116 -7.99 10.14 -1.76
C GLY A 116 -7.02 9.73 -0.65
N VAL A 117 -5.70 9.80 -0.88
CA VAL A 117 -4.65 9.49 0.12
C VAL A 117 -3.48 10.48 0.09
N GLU A 118 -3.56 11.53 -0.72
CA GLU A 118 -2.52 12.55 -0.87
C GLU A 118 -2.21 13.25 0.46
N ASN A 119 -3.27 13.61 1.18
CA ASN A 119 -3.23 14.22 2.50
C ASN A 119 -3.49 13.15 3.57
N TRP A 120 -2.46 12.35 3.85
CA TRP A 120 -2.55 11.27 4.82
C TRP A 120 -3.08 11.74 6.17
N SER A 121 -3.96 10.92 6.75
CA SER A 121 -4.51 11.08 8.08
C SER A 121 -4.59 9.70 8.72
N GLN A 122 -4.44 9.65 10.05
CA GLN A 122 -4.55 8.41 10.85
C GLN A 122 -5.90 7.68 10.72
N ASN A 123 -6.92 8.33 10.13
CA ASN A 123 -8.22 7.73 9.85
C ASN A 123 -8.24 6.94 8.53
N LEU A 124 -7.22 7.07 7.68
CA LEU A 124 -7.07 6.28 6.46
C LEU A 124 -6.46 4.91 6.79
N SER A 125 -6.48 4.01 5.81
CA SER A 125 -6.00 2.63 5.94
C SER A 125 -5.12 2.22 4.76
N MET A 126 -4.38 1.13 4.91
CA MET A 126 -3.62 0.49 3.83
C MET A 126 -4.54 0.03 2.70
N SER A 127 -5.73 -0.48 3.05
CA SER A 127 -6.79 -0.82 2.09
C SER A 127 -7.18 0.39 1.22
N ARG A 128 -7.30 1.58 1.83
CA ARG A 128 -7.61 2.80 1.08
C ARG A 128 -6.53 3.16 0.06
N ILE A 129 -5.25 2.88 0.36
CA ILE A 129 -4.14 3.07 -0.59
C ILE A 129 -4.26 2.11 -1.77
N LEU A 130 -4.60 0.83 -1.54
CA LEU A 130 -4.80 -0.15 -2.61
C LEU A 130 -5.94 0.27 -3.54
N ILE A 131 -7.05 0.75 -2.98
CA ILE A 131 -8.20 1.27 -3.75
C ILE A 131 -7.77 2.51 -4.56
N ALA A 132 -7.03 3.45 -3.95
CA ALA A 132 -6.55 4.64 -4.64
C ALA A 132 -5.60 4.30 -5.81
N LEU A 133 -4.72 3.31 -5.62
CA LEU A 133 -3.84 2.79 -6.67
C LEU A 133 -4.65 2.18 -7.82
N ARG A 134 -5.62 1.33 -7.51
CA ARG A 134 -6.50 0.74 -8.54
C ARG A 134 -7.27 1.80 -9.33
N ASN A 135 -7.79 2.83 -8.64
CA ASN A 135 -8.45 3.95 -9.30
C ASN A 135 -7.49 4.73 -10.19
N SER A 136 -6.24 4.94 -9.74
CA SER A 136 -5.19 5.57 -10.55
C SER A 136 -4.89 4.78 -11.83
N MET A 137 -4.84 3.45 -11.77
CA MET A 137 -4.69 2.59 -12.96
C MET A 137 -5.85 2.77 -13.95
N GLY A 138 -7.07 3.00 -13.46
CA GLY A 138 -8.27 3.20 -14.27
C GLY A 138 -8.40 4.59 -14.91
N LEU A 139 -7.58 5.56 -14.52
CA LEU A 139 -7.63 6.91 -15.08
C LEU A 139 -7.41 6.89 -16.60
N PRO A 140 -8.07 7.78 -17.37
CA PRO A 140 -7.91 7.83 -18.83
C PRO A 140 -6.46 7.95 -19.30
N ALA A 141 -5.62 8.66 -18.54
CA ALA A 141 -4.20 8.84 -18.82
C ALA A 141 -3.35 7.58 -18.54
N ASN A 142 -3.83 6.65 -17.71
CA ASN A 142 -3.08 5.47 -17.26
C ASN A 142 -3.58 4.17 -17.88
N LYS A 143 -4.89 4.05 -18.12
CA LYS A 143 -5.53 2.81 -18.60
C LYS A 143 -5.06 2.29 -19.96
N LYS A 144 -4.34 3.12 -20.75
CA LYS A 144 -3.77 2.78 -22.06
C LYS A 144 -2.23 2.82 -22.09
N ARG A 145 -1.56 3.05 -20.95
CA ARG A 145 -0.10 3.18 -20.92
C ARG A 145 0.58 1.84 -21.21
N PRO A 146 1.61 1.80 -22.06
CA PRO A 146 2.37 0.57 -22.29
C PRO A 146 2.91 0.00 -20.97
N GLN A 147 2.62 -1.26 -20.70
CA GLN A 147 3.04 -1.94 -19.48
C GLN A 147 4.23 -2.86 -19.74
N PRO A 148 5.07 -3.12 -18.72
CA PRO A 148 6.02 -4.22 -18.74
C PRO A 148 5.34 -5.58 -19.02
N ALA A 149 6.14 -6.57 -19.37
CA ALA A 149 5.67 -7.94 -19.53
C ALA A 149 4.98 -8.43 -18.24
N GLU A 150 3.87 -9.13 -18.38
CA GLU A 150 3.17 -9.69 -17.23
C GLU A 150 4.08 -10.64 -16.43
N GLY A 151 3.97 -10.60 -15.10
CA GLY A 151 4.82 -11.39 -14.20
C GLY A 151 6.22 -10.84 -13.98
N SER A 152 6.65 -9.79 -14.69
CA SER A 152 7.91 -9.10 -14.38
C SER A 152 7.89 -8.51 -12.97
N THR A 153 9.02 -8.56 -12.26
CA THR A 153 9.16 -8.08 -10.88
C THR A 153 10.32 -7.11 -10.72
N TYR A 154 10.22 -6.22 -9.72
CA TYR A 154 11.36 -5.39 -9.30
C TYR A 154 12.40 -6.25 -8.59
N LYS A 155 13.67 -5.81 -8.61
CA LYS A 155 14.72 -6.38 -7.75
C LYS A 155 14.54 -5.77 -6.36
N GLN A 156 14.01 -6.55 -5.43
CA GLN A 156 13.75 -6.13 -4.04
C GLN A 156 14.88 -6.54 -3.11
#